data_AF-A0A7S0V0K1-F1
#
_entry.id   AF-A0A7S0V0K1-F1
#
_cell.length_a   1.000
_cell.length_b   1.000
_cell.length_c   1.000
_cell.angle_alpha   90.00
_cell.angle_beta   90.00
_cell.angle_gamma   90.00
#
_symmetry.space_group_name_H-M   'P 1'
#
loop_
_entity.id
_entity.type
_entity.pdbx_description
1 polymer ?
#
loop_
_entity_poly.entity_id
_entity_poly.type
_entity_poly.pdbx_seq_one_letter_code
_entity_poly.pdbx_strand_id
1 'polypeptide(L)'
;AEELVFRYEDSFFEKGITQDIQEIRWKHYEKKRRDKLSLVREERLELVSMGWEPSVNAGNSTAASGNDTGNEVDAERRGTAALKEQRQMESIKAKRQQELEQMVAYELKLTQVAEEQQRQIEADRHKEAQRQKEAQARQKAWEEIQRQKEVDKVKEEARQERIRKKVAAEEYQKEQDRKLQEELEEKARLKAARQREVDARMLREEHKKQTEMIIEQQQKVVEKRRQEMQEKDERRKAEMEARQLESMVKAEEERQRAQQRIQSAMEQQREMLKVQRRLYHERQDRNAVKRAQYEAAQRAETERLRQGAEMKKDE
;
A
#
# COMPACT_ATOMS: atom_id res chain seq x y z
N ALA A 1 -10.31 54.96 -22.16
CA ALA A 1 -11.70 55.44 -22.05
C ALA A 1 -12.65 54.36 -21.55
N GLU A 2 -12.80 53.24 -22.29
CA GLU A 2 -13.84 52.22 -22.03
C GLU A 2 -13.92 51.65 -20.60
N GLU A 3 -12.80 51.50 -19.89
CA GLU A 3 -12.73 50.88 -18.56
C GLU A 3 -13.40 51.69 -17.43
N LEU A 4 -13.74 52.97 -17.66
CA LEU A 4 -14.45 53.81 -16.67
C LEU A 4 -15.98 53.77 -16.84
N VAL A 5 -16.46 53.29 -17.98
CA VAL A 5 -17.89 53.21 -18.31
C VAL A 5 -18.54 52.09 -17.49
N PHE A 6 -19.69 52.35 -16.88
CA PHE A 6 -20.44 51.30 -16.20
C PHE A 6 -21.01 50.31 -17.22
N ARG A 7 -20.90 49.01 -16.93
CA ARG A 7 -21.40 47.92 -17.78
C ARG A 7 -22.21 46.94 -16.93
N TYR A 8 -23.40 46.58 -17.41
CA TYR A 8 -24.26 45.58 -16.79
C TYR A 8 -23.67 44.17 -16.95
N GLU A 9 -24.00 43.26 -16.03
CA GLU A 9 -23.48 41.89 -16.01
C GLU A 9 -23.78 41.12 -17.31
N ASP A 10 -24.95 41.34 -17.90
CA ASP A 10 -25.37 40.75 -19.19
C ASP A 10 -24.39 41.05 -20.34
N SER A 11 -23.68 42.18 -20.29
CA SER A 11 -22.71 42.56 -21.33
C SER A 11 -21.40 41.76 -21.30
N PHE A 12 -21.25 40.85 -20.32
CA PHE A 12 -20.14 39.89 -20.21
C PHE A 12 -20.54 38.46 -20.61
N PHE A 13 -21.77 38.25 -21.12
CA PHE A 13 -22.25 36.96 -21.59
C PHE A 13 -21.55 36.52 -22.90
N GLU A 14 -20.92 35.35 -22.87
CA GLU A 14 -20.30 34.69 -24.03
C GLU A 14 -20.85 33.27 -24.20
N LYS A 15 -21.19 32.89 -25.43
CA LYS A 15 -21.78 31.57 -25.72
C LYS A 15 -20.79 30.44 -25.40
N GLY A 16 -21.08 29.69 -24.34
CA GLY A 16 -20.25 28.57 -23.85
C GLY A 16 -19.60 28.82 -22.49
N ILE A 17 -19.85 29.97 -21.86
CA ILE A 17 -19.35 30.31 -20.52
C ILE A 17 -20.46 30.08 -19.47
N THR A 18 -20.07 29.59 -18.29
CA THR A 18 -20.98 29.42 -17.15
C THR A 18 -21.22 30.73 -16.40
N GLN A 19 -22.39 30.85 -15.76
CA GLN A 19 -22.80 32.08 -15.05
C GLN A 19 -21.76 32.51 -14.00
N ASP A 20 -21.18 31.57 -13.24
CA ASP A 20 -20.12 31.84 -12.26
C ASP A 20 -18.91 32.57 -12.88
N ILE A 21 -18.51 32.20 -14.10
CA ILE A 21 -17.37 32.81 -14.81
C ILE A 21 -17.75 34.19 -15.35
N GLN A 22 -19.00 34.40 -15.78
CA GLN A 22 -19.54 35.72 -16.14
C GLN A 22 -19.54 36.65 -14.91
N GLU A 23 -20.01 36.18 -13.76
CA GLU A 23 -20.05 36.94 -12.51
C GLU A 23 -18.62 37.30 -12.04
N ILE A 24 -17.67 36.37 -12.12
CA ILE A 24 -16.24 36.61 -11.83
C ILE A 24 -15.65 37.67 -12.76
N ARG A 25 -15.94 37.61 -14.07
CA ARG A 25 -15.50 38.61 -15.06
C ARG A 25 -16.06 40.00 -14.76
N TRP A 26 -17.37 40.08 -14.46
CA TRP A 26 -18.03 41.34 -14.10
C TRP A 26 -17.47 41.91 -12.77
N LYS A 27 -17.34 41.10 -11.72
CA LYS A 27 -16.73 41.49 -10.43
C LYS A 27 -15.31 42.04 -10.61
N HIS A 28 -14.48 41.40 -11.45
CA HIS A 28 -13.13 41.86 -11.76
C HIS A 28 -13.11 43.19 -12.54
N TYR A 29 -14.03 43.39 -13.50
CA TYR A 29 -14.18 44.65 -14.23
C TYR A 29 -14.64 45.78 -13.31
N GLU A 30 -15.73 45.59 -12.56
CA GLU A 30 -16.29 46.61 -11.67
C GLU A 30 -15.35 46.94 -10.51
N LYS A 31 -14.53 45.98 -10.03
CA LYS A 31 -13.42 46.28 -9.12
C LYS A 31 -12.40 47.23 -9.77
N LYS A 32 -11.82 46.86 -10.93
CA LYS A 32 -10.84 47.72 -11.64
C LYS A 32 -11.39 49.10 -11.95
N ARG A 33 -12.68 49.19 -12.30
CA ARG A 33 -13.39 50.44 -12.52
C ARG A 33 -13.49 51.29 -11.25
N ARG A 34 -13.83 50.70 -10.10
CA ARG A 34 -13.85 51.39 -8.80
C ARG A 34 -12.46 51.85 -8.38
N ASP A 35 -11.46 50.99 -8.51
CA ASP A 35 -10.07 51.31 -8.17
C ASP A 35 -9.58 52.52 -8.99
N LYS A 36 -9.81 52.54 -10.31
CA LYS A 36 -9.48 53.69 -11.18
C LYS A 36 -10.33 54.94 -10.89
N LEU A 37 -11.61 54.79 -10.51
CA LEU A 37 -12.45 55.93 -10.10
C LEU A 37 -12.04 56.50 -8.74
N SER A 38 -11.38 55.73 -7.87
CA SER A 38 -10.77 56.25 -6.64
C SER A 38 -9.56 57.12 -6.98
N LEU A 39 -8.61 56.59 -7.77
CA LEU A 39 -7.43 57.32 -8.23
C LEU A 39 -7.79 58.64 -8.92
N VAL A 40 -8.74 58.65 -9.86
CA VAL A 40 -9.18 59.90 -10.54
C VAL A 40 -9.88 60.90 -9.59
N ARG A 41 -10.45 60.43 -8.47
CA ARG A 41 -10.99 61.32 -7.42
C ARG A 41 -9.88 61.86 -6.52
N GLU A 42 -8.88 61.05 -6.20
CA GLU A 42 -7.70 61.40 -5.42
C GLU A 42 -6.85 62.44 -6.19
N GLU A 43 -6.51 62.17 -7.45
CA GLU A 43 -5.85 63.11 -8.38
C GLU A 43 -6.66 64.43 -8.51
N ARG A 44 -7.99 64.37 -8.60
CA ARG A 44 -8.83 65.58 -8.65
C ARG A 44 -8.81 66.36 -7.32
N LEU A 45 -8.75 65.68 -6.18
CA LEU A 45 -8.65 66.34 -4.87
C LEU A 45 -7.26 66.97 -4.67
N GLU A 46 -6.21 66.32 -5.16
CA GLU A 46 -4.84 66.85 -5.19
C GLU A 46 -4.71 68.07 -6.11
N LEU A 47 -5.24 68.01 -7.33
CA LEU A 47 -5.29 69.15 -8.23
C LEU A 47 -6.04 70.34 -7.61
N VAL A 48 -7.21 70.09 -7.01
CA VAL A 48 -7.99 71.15 -6.31
C VAL A 48 -7.23 71.71 -5.10
N SER A 49 -6.48 70.89 -4.34
CA SER A 49 -5.68 71.39 -3.21
C SER A 49 -4.42 72.15 -3.64
N MET A 50 -3.88 71.84 -4.83
CA MET A 50 -2.85 72.61 -5.52
C MET A 50 -3.37 73.91 -6.18
N GLY A 51 -4.66 74.24 -6.03
CA GLY A 51 -5.25 75.46 -6.60
C GLY A 51 -5.60 75.37 -8.08
N TRP A 52 -5.70 74.17 -8.66
CA TRP A 52 -6.23 73.97 -10.01
C TRP A 52 -7.75 74.13 -9.99
N GLU A 53 -8.23 75.35 -10.22
CA GLU A 53 -9.63 75.59 -10.56
C GLU A 53 -9.90 75.19 -12.02
N PRO A 54 -10.95 74.38 -12.31
CA PRO A 54 -11.36 74.11 -13.67
C PRO A 54 -11.79 75.41 -14.35
N SER A 55 -11.09 75.81 -15.42
CA SER A 55 -11.33 77.10 -16.09
C SER A 55 -12.72 77.20 -16.73
N VAL A 56 -13.65 77.83 -16.01
CA VAL A 56 -14.96 78.30 -16.49
C VAL A 56 -14.98 79.83 -16.51
N ASN A 57 -14.28 80.39 -17.50
CA ASN A 57 -14.38 81.81 -17.87
C ASN A 57 -15.85 82.24 -18.09
N ALA A 58 -16.27 83.46 -17.75
CA ALA A 58 -15.59 84.55 -17.02
C ALA A 58 -16.65 85.52 -16.43
N GLY A 59 -16.28 86.35 -15.44
CA GLY A 59 -17.28 87.23 -14.80
C GLY A 59 -16.79 88.27 -13.79
N ASN A 60 -16.00 89.26 -14.25
CA ASN A 60 -16.02 90.67 -13.79
C ASN A 60 -15.81 91.05 -12.30
N SER A 61 -14.81 91.88 -12.00
CA SER A 61 -14.87 92.85 -10.88
C SER A 61 -13.81 93.96 -11.02
N THR A 62 -14.20 95.20 -10.70
CA THR A 62 -13.34 96.40 -10.74
C THR A 62 -13.81 97.42 -9.69
N ALA A 63 -12.94 97.86 -8.78
CA ALA A 63 -13.03 99.17 -8.08
C ALA A 63 -11.81 99.44 -7.20
N ALA A 64 -11.24 100.64 -7.31
CA ALA A 64 -10.51 101.34 -6.25
C ALA A 64 -10.58 102.84 -6.53
N SER A 65 -10.63 103.67 -5.47
CA SER A 65 -10.76 105.13 -5.54
C SER A 65 -10.00 105.77 -4.37
N GLY A 66 -9.60 107.05 -4.47
CA GLY A 66 -8.93 107.75 -3.36
C GLY A 66 -8.67 109.24 -3.61
N ASN A 67 -9.06 110.04 -2.60
CA ASN A 67 -8.71 111.39 -2.14
C ASN A 67 -8.37 112.53 -3.15
N ASP A 68 -8.71 113.82 -2.96
CA ASP A 68 -9.18 114.66 -1.83
C ASP A 68 -8.14 115.58 -1.13
N THR A 69 -8.62 116.80 -0.81
CA THR A 69 -8.15 117.92 0.08
C THR A 69 -6.74 118.55 0.00
N GLY A 70 -6.70 119.89 0.20
CA GLY A 70 -5.53 120.60 0.77
C GLY A 70 -5.40 122.14 0.54
N ASN A 71 -5.66 122.96 1.59
CA ASN A 71 -5.04 124.29 1.92
C ASN A 71 -5.17 125.47 0.90
N GLU A 72 -4.84 126.77 1.13
CA GLU A 72 -4.36 127.63 2.26
C GLU A 72 -4.65 129.15 1.90
N VAL A 73 -4.43 130.26 2.65
CA VAL A 73 -3.89 130.65 3.98
C VAL A 73 -4.67 131.89 4.54
N ASP A 74 -4.34 132.32 5.77
CA ASP A 74 -4.36 133.67 6.42
C ASP A 74 -4.65 135.00 5.68
N ALA A 75 -5.12 136.01 6.45
CA ALA A 75 -4.50 137.35 6.53
C ALA A 75 -5.04 138.33 7.63
N GLU A 76 -4.18 138.72 8.59
CA GLU A 76 -4.04 140.09 9.17
C GLU A 76 -5.17 140.72 10.06
N ARG A 77 -4.95 141.69 10.98
CA ARG A 77 -3.75 142.42 11.46
C ARG A 77 -3.90 143.06 12.88
N ARG A 78 -2.75 143.25 13.55
CA ARG A 78 -2.39 144.29 14.57
C ARG A 78 -3.08 144.33 15.97
N GLY A 79 -2.24 144.56 16.99
CA GLY A 79 -2.61 144.75 18.40
C GLY A 79 -1.42 144.54 19.35
N THR A 80 -1.22 145.47 20.29
CA THR A 80 -0.36 145.47 21.51
C THR A 80 0.75 144.40 21.67
N ALA A 81 2.02 144.83 21.71
CA ALA A 81 3.19 143.95 21.83
C ALA A 81 3.33 143.20 23.18
N ALA A 82 3.23 143.90 24.32
CA ALA A 82 3.44 143.29 25.64
C ALA A 82 2.43 142.16 25.96
N LEU A 83 1.17 142.33 25.55
CA LEU A 83 0.13 141.30 25.67
C LEU A 83 0.39 140.08 24.77
N LYS A 84 1.12 140.25 23.65
CA LYS A 84 1.57 139.12 22.83
C LYS A 84 2.72 138.36 23.48
N GLU A 85 3.66 139.05 24.12
CA GLU A 85 4.78 138.42 24.80
C GLU A 85 4.31 137.57 26.00
N GLN A 86 3.38 138.09 26.81
CA GLN A 86 2.74 137.29 27.87
C GLN A 86 2.00 136.08 27.27
N ARG A 87 1.18 136.26 26.24
CA ARG A 87 0.47 135.15 25.57
C ARG A 87 1.41 134.16 24.88
N GLN A 88 2.58 134.57 24.42
CA GLN A 88 3.62 133.69 23.90
C GLN A 88 4.26 132.87 25.02
N MET A 89 4.56 133.47 26.18
CA MET A 89 5.07 132.75 27.35
C MET A 89 4.02 131.79 27.94
N GLU A 90 2.75 132.16 27.95
CA GLU A 90 1.63 131.28 28.31
C GLU A 90 1.43 130.17 27.28
N SER A 91 1.56 130.45 25.97
CA SER A 91 1.54 129.43 24.92
C SER A 91 2.72 128.47 25.00
N ILE A 92 3.93 128.94 25.35
CA ILE A 92 5.11 128.08 25.58
C ILE A 92 4.91 127.20 26.81
N LYS A 93 4.33 127.73 27.90
CA LYS A 93 3.95 126.94 29.08
C LYS A 93 2.90 125.89 28.73
N ALA A 94 1.84 126.27 28.02
CA ALA A 94 0.78 125.36 27.58
C ALA A 94 1.32 124.26 26.65
N LYS A 95 2.20 124.60 25.69
CA LYS A 95 2.88 123.62 24.83
C LYS A 95 3.74 122.65 25.63
N ARG A 96 4.59 123.14 26.54
CA ARG A 96 5.41 122.27 27.40
C ARG A 96 4.58 121.40 28.33
N GLN A 97 3.45 121.90 28.82
CA GLN A 97 2.51 121.10 29.60
C GLN A 97 1.83 120.04 28.72
N GLN A 98 1.42 120.38 27.50
CA GLN A 98 0.86 119.44 26.54
C GLN A 98 1.89 118.38 26.07
N GLU A 99 3.16 118.76 25.93
CA GLU A 99 4.29 117.85 25.67
C GLU A 99 4.49 116.87 26.85
N LEU A 100 4.44 117.37 28.10
CA LEU A 100 4.50 116.52 29.30
C LEU A 100 3.28 115.60 29.41
N GLU A 101 2.08 116.09 29.13
CA GLU A 101 0.84 115.29 29.11
C GLU A 101 0.87 114.23 28.00
N GLN A 102 1.44 114.53 26.83
CA GLN A 102 1.69 113.55 25.77
C GLN A 102 2.74 112.51 26.17
N MET A 103 3.83 112.91 26.81
CA MET A 103 4.85 111.98 27.34
C MET A 103 4.25 111.03 28.39
N VAL A 104 3.49 111.56 29.35
CA VAL A 104 2.80 110.75 30.37
C VAL A 104 1.76 109.82 29.73
N ALA A 105 1.01 110.30 28.74
CA ALA A 105 0.05 109.47 28.00
C ALA A 105 0.73 108.41 27.09
N TYR A 106 1.97 108.62 26.69
CA TYR A 106 2.77 107.63 25.95
C TYR A 106 3.31 106.56 26.90
N GLU A 107 3.95 106.94 28.00
CA GLU A 107 4.43 106.00 29.03
C GLU A 107 3.29 105.14 29.59
N LEU A 108 2.13 105.74 29.88
CA LEU A 108 0.96 105.04 30.41
C LEU A 108 0.32 104.09 29.37
N LYS A 109 0.48 104.35 28.08
CA LYS A 109 0.15 103.38 27.02
C LYS A 109 1.20 102.28 26.89
N LEU A 110 2.49 102.61 27.07
CA LEU A 110 3.58 101.64 27.03
C LEU A 110 3.42 100.60 28.16
N THR A 111 3.09 101.04 29.37
CA THR A 111 2.80 100.14 30.49
C THR A 111 1.52 99.32 30.28
N GLN A 112 0.45 99.91 29.73
CA GLN A 112 -0.76 99.16 29.36
C GLN A 112 -0.47 98.05 28.34
N VAL A 113 0.28 98.36 27.27
CA VAL A 113 0.67 97.36 26.25
C VAL A 113 1.58 96.28 26.87
N ALA A 114 2.50 96.64 27.76
CA ALA A 114 3.33 95.67 28.46
C ALA A 114 2.52 94.75 29.40
N GLU A 115 1.54 95.29 30.14
CA GLU A 115 0.62 94.49 30.95
C GLU A 115 -0.27 93.58 30.10
N GLU A 116 -0.80 94.05 28.98
CA GLU A 116 -1.61 93.23 28.07
C GLU A 116 -0.78 92.09 27.45
N GLN A 117 0.46 92.37 27.02
CA GLN A 117 1.38 91.34 26.53
C GLN A 117 1.72 90.31 27.62
N GLN A 118 2.03 90.76 28.84
CA GLN A 118 2.31 89.86 29.97
C GLN A 118 1.11 88.97 30.30
N ARG A 119 -0.10 89.52 30.32
CA ARG A 119 -1.35 88.76 30.55
C ARG A 119 -1.62 87.75 29.42
N GLN A 120 -1.31 88.08 28.16
CA GLN A 120 -1.40 87.12 27.04
C GLN A 120 -0.39 85.98 27.19
N ILE A 121 0.88 86.29 27.50
CA ILE A 121 1.95 85.30 27.74
C ILE A 121 1.58 84.37 28.89
N GLU A 122 1.04 84.88 30.00
CA GLU A 122 0.60 84.07 31.13
C GLU A 122 -0.62 83.19 30.79
N ALA A 123 -1.60 83.73 30.06
CA ALA A 123 -2.77 82.98 29.61
C ALA A 123 -2.39 81.84 28.66
N ASP A 124 -1.49 82.08 27.70
CA ASP A 124 -1.05 81.05 26.75
C ASP A 124 -0.14 80.01 27.41
N ARG A 125 0.76 80.43 28.33
CA ARG A 125 1.52 79.50 29.18
C ARG A 125 0.62 78.61 30.03
N HIS A 126 -0.50 79.13 30.52
CA HIS A 126 -1.50 78.33 31.24
C HIS A 126 -2.23 77.33 30.32
N LYS A 127 -2.66 77.77 29.12
CA LYS A 127 -3.24 76.87 28.09
C LYS A 127 -2.26 75.77 27.69
N GLU A 128 -0.97 76.07 27.57
CA GLU A 128 0.07 75.07 27.28
C GLU A 128 0.27 74.08 28.42
N ALA A 129 0.36 74.56 29.66
CA ALA A 129 0.44 73.68 30.83
C ALA A 129 -0.79 72.76 30.96
N GLN A 130 -1.99 73.23 30.57
CA GLN A 130 -3.19 72.39 30.49
C GLN A 130 -3.10 71.37 29.34
N ARG A 131 -2.75 71.80 28.11
CA ARG A 131 -2.57 70.90 26.95
C ARG A 131 -1.52 69.81 27.21
N GLN A 132 -0.41 70.14 27.85
CA GLN A 132 0.63 69.17 28.22
C GLN A 132 0.14 68.17 29.27
N LYS A 133 -0.58 68.62 30.31
CA LYS A 133 -1.17 67.72 31.33
C LYS A 133 -2.20 66.78 30.70
N GLU A 134 -3.04 67.28 29.79
CA GLU A 134 -4.02 66.45 29.09
C GLU A 134 -3.35 65.43 28.15
N ALA A 135 -2.32 65.84 27.39
CA ALA A 135 -1.54 64.94 26.56
C ALA A 135 -0.87 63.82 27.38
N GLN A 136 -0.26 64.15 28.52
CA GLN A 136 0.33 63.17 29.43
C GLN A 136 -0.72 62.23 30.05
N ALA A 137 -1.92 62.71 30.36
CA ALA A 137 -3.02 61.88 30.87
C ALA A 137 -3.53 60.91 29.78
N ARG A 138 -3.73 61.40 28.56
CA ARG A 138 -4.11 60.60 27.39
C ARG A 138 -3.06 59.54 27.06
N GLN A 139 -1.77 59.88 27.11
CA GLN A 139 -0.67 58.95 26.90
C GLN A 139 -0.66 57.83 27.94
N LYS A 140 -0.71 58.16 29.24
CA LYS A 140 -0.74 57.16 30.32
C LYS A 140 -1.95 56.22 30.24
N ALA A 141 -3.12 56.76 29.87
CA ALA A 141 -4.31 55.94 29.63
C ALA A 141 -4.14 54.99 28.43
N TRP A 142 -3.50 55.45 27.35
CA TRP A 142 -3.20 54.61 26.18
C TRP A 142 -2.18 53.52 26.51
N GLU A 143 -1.10 53.85 27.23
CA GLU A 143 -0.06 52.90 27.67
C GLU A 143 -0.65 51.78 28.54
N GLU A 144 -1.50 52.11 29.53
CA GLU A 144 -2.16 51.12 30.37
C GLU A 144 -3.19 50.28 29.58
N ILE A 145 -3.91 50.86 28.60
CA ILE A 145 -4.78 50.11 27.69
C ILE A 145 -3.99 49.11 26.82
N GLN A 146 -2.79 49.46 26.34
CA GLN A 146 -1.95 48.52 25.59
C GLN A 146 -1.44 47.40 26.51
N ARG A 147 -0.96 47.75 27.70
CA ARG A 147 -0.49 46.78 28.71
C ARG A 147 -1.58 45.77 29.09
N GLN A 148 -2.82 46.21 29.25
CA GLN A 148 -3.95 45.31 29.52
C GLN A 148 -4.23 44.38 28.34
N LYS A 149 -4.20 44.88 27.09
CA LYS A 149 -4.33 44.05 25.89
C LYS A 149 -3.21 43.01 25.74
N GLU A 150 -1.96 43.37 26.06
CA GLU A 150 -0.84 42.43 26.06
C GLU A 150 -1.02 41.34 27.11
N VAL A 151 -1.39 41.72 28.34
CA VAL A 151 -1.66 40.79 29.44
C VAL A 151 -2.80 39.83 29.11
N ASP A 152 -3.89 40.32 28.51
CA ASP A 152 -5.03 39.47 28.14
C ASP A 152 -4.77 38.60 26.91
N LYS A 153 -3.98 39.09 25.94
CA LYS A 153 -3.47 38.27 24.84
C LYS A 153 -2.63 37.10 25.37
N VAL A 154 -1.68 37.36 26.27
CA VAL A 154 -0.83 36.32 26.87
C VAL A 154 -1.65 35.30 27.69
N LYS A 155 -2.70 35.73 28.41
CA LYS A 155 -3.63 34.81 29.09
C LYS A 155 -4.34 33.87 28.11
N GLU A 156 -4.85 34.40 27.00
CA GLU A 156 -5.58 33.62 26.00
C GLU A 156 -4.64 32.69 25.21
N GLU A 157 -3.44 33.14 24.86
CA GLU A 157 -2.40 32.29 24.24
C GLU A 157 -2.02 31.12 25.18
N ALA A 158 -1.77 31.39 26.47
CA ALA A 158 -1.48 30.35 27.46
C ALA A 158 -2.66 29.40 27.72
N ARG A 159 -3.91 29.88 27.58
CA ARG A 159 -5.12 29.04 27.64
C ARG A 159 -5.21 28.13 26.41
N GLN A 160 -4.95 28.64 25.21
CA GLN A 160 -4.95 27.85 23.99
C GLN A 160 -3.80 26.82 23.95
N GLU A 161 -2.61 27.17 24.43
CA GLU A 161 -1.50 26.22 24.60
C GLU A 161 -1.89 25.07 25.56
N ARG A 162 -2.49 25.39 26.71
CA ARG A 162 -3.00 24.38 27.65
C ARG A 162 -4.06 23.46 27.03
N ILE A 163 -4.93 23.99 26.16
CA ILE A 163 -5.92 23.17 25.44
C ILE A 163 -5.23 22.27 24.42
N ARG A 164 -4.33 22.81 23.57
CA ARG A 164 -3.56 22.03 22.58
C ARG A 164 -2.75 20.92 23.25
N LYS A 165 -2.09 21.21 24.38
CA LYS A 165 -1.32 20.22 25.15
C LYS A 165 -2.17 19.11 25.76
N LYS A 166 -3.43 19.40 26.14
CA LYS A 166 -4.39 18.36 26.57
C LYS A 166 -4.82 17.48 25.40
N VAL A 167 -5.25 18.09 24.30
CA VAL A 167 -5.70 17.37 23.10
C VAL A 167 -4.59 16.43 22.58
N ALA A 168 -3.36 16.94 22.43
CA ALA A 168 -2.22 16.13 21.99
C ALA A 168 -1.88 14.98 22.97
N ALA A 169 -2.07 15.17 24.29
CA ALA A 169 -1.87 14.11 25.26
C ALA A 169 -2.97 13.04 25.21
N GLU A 170 -4.23 13.44 25.01
CA GLU A 170 -5.34 12.51 24.81
C GLU A 170 -5.24 11.75 23.48
N GLU A 171 -4.79 12.40 22.40
CA GLU A 171 -4.55 11.77 21.10
C GLU A 171 -3.40 10.75 21.20
N TYR A 172 -2.30 11.10 21.88
CA TYR A 172 -1.19 10.17 22.13
C TYR A 172 -1.63 8.95 22.96
N GLN A 173 -2.45 9.15 24.00
CA GLN A 173 -3.00 8.03 24.78
C GLN A 173 -3.91 7.14 23.91
N LYS A 174 -4.82 7.73 23.13
CA LYS A 174 -5.69 6.99 22.19
C LYS A 174 -4.87 6.22 21.15
N GLU A 175 -3.75 6.75 20.67
CA GLU A 175 -2.86 6.04 19.74
C GLU A 175 -2.11 4.87 20.42
N GLN A 176 -1.64 5.04 21.67
CA GLN A 176 -1.03 3.96 22.43
C GLN A 176 -2.04 2.83 22.74
N ASP A 177 -3.25 3.18 23.17
CA ASP A 177 -4.32 2.20 23.43
C ASP A 177 -4.69 1.44 22.14
N ARG A 178 -4.80 2.14 21.00
CA ARG A 178 -5.11 1.52 19.70
C ARG A 178 -3.99 0.58 19.25
N LYS A 179 -2.71 0.97 19.39
CA LYS A 179 -1.56 0.10 19.11
C LYS A 179 -1.52 -1.13 20.01
N LEU A 180 -1.84 -0.98 21.30
CA LEU A 180 -1.89 -2.08 22.24
C LEU A 180 -3.04 -3.07 21.91
N GLN A 181 -4.18 -2.56 21.44
CA GLN A 181 -5.27 -3.39 20.90
C GLN A 181 -4.86 -4.11 19.60
N GLU A 182 -4.27 -3.40 18.63
CA GLU A 182 -3.73 -3.97 17.38
C GLU A 182 -2.72 -5.10 17.67
N GLU A 183 -1.78 -4.89 18.61
CA GLU A 183 -0.83 -5.91 19.05
C GLU A 183 -1.50 -7.12 19.72
N LEU A 184 -2.55 -6.91 20.53
CA LEU A 184 -3.27 -8.01 21.17
C LEU A 184 -4.08 -8.84 20.15
N GLU A 185 -4.72 -8.18 19.19
CA GLU A 185 -5.43 -8.82 18.09
C GLU A 185 -4.47 -9.60 17.18
N GLU A 186 -3.30 -9.04 16.84
CA GLU A 186 -2.29 -9.76 16.07
C GLU A 186 -1.78 -10.99 16.84
N LYS A 187 -1.46 -10.84 18.14
CA LYS A 187 -1.03 -11.97 18.99
C LYS A 187 -2.12 -13.03 19.13
N ALA A 188 -3.40 -12.66 19.15
CA ALA A 188 -4.52 -13.59 19.15
C ALA A 188 -4.66 -14.30 17.79
N ARG A 189 -4.59 -13.56 16.68
CA ARG A 189 -4.62 -14.08 15.30
C ARG A 189 -3.47 -15.07 15.04
N LEU A 190 -2.26 -14.75 15.50
CA LEU A 190 -1.08 -15.61 15.38
C LEU A 190 -1.23 -16.90 16.21
N LYS A 191 -1.76 -16.82 17.44
CA LYS A 191 -2.10 -18.01 18.25
C LYS A 191 -3.13 -18.90 17.55
N ALA A 192 -4.21 -18.31 17.03
CA ALA A 192 -5.26 -19.03 16.32
C ALA A 192 -4.77 -19.67 15.00
N ALA A 193 -3.89 -18.98 14.27
CA ALA A 193 -3.24 -19.54 13.09
C ALA A 193 -2.34 -20.75 13.45
N ARG A 194 -1.51 -20.63 14.49
CA ARG A 194 -0.66 -21.71 14.99
C ARG A 194 -1.45 -22.91 15.51
N GLN A 195 -2.59 -22.68 16.17
CA GLN A 195 -3.50 -23.77 16.57
C GLN A 195 -4.02 -24.51 15.34
N ARG A 196 -4.59 -23.80 14.36
CA ARG A 196 -5.06 -24.40 13.09
C ARG A 196 -3.96 -25.18 12.34
N GLU A 197 -2.71 -24.72 12.39
CA GLU A 197 -1.57 -25.45 11.80
C GLU A 197 -1.27 -26.75 12.56
N VAL A 198 -1.29 -26.72 13.90
CA VAL A 198 -1.14 -27.92 14.74
C VAL A 198 -2.30 -28.90 14.52
N ASP A 199 -3.54 -28.43 14.49
CA ASP A 199 -4.73 -29.26 14.26
C ASP A 199 -4.68 -29.91 12.86
N ALA A 200 -4.35 -29.13 11.82
CA ALA A 200 -4.18 -29.64 10.47
C ALA A 200 -2.98 -30.61 10.34
N ARG A 201 -1.94 -30.45 11.17
CA ARG A 201 -0.83 -31.40 11.25
C ARG A 201 -1.25 -32.70 11.93
N MET A 202 -1.95 -32.63 13.06
CA MET A 202 -2.49 -33.80 13.77
C MET A 202 -3.38 -34.63 12.85
N LEU A 203 -4.34 -33.99 12.17
CA LEU A 203 -5.23 -34.65 11.21
C LEU A 203 -4.48 -35.31 10.04
N ARG A 204 -3.38 -34.69 9.56
CA ARG A 204 -2.50 -35.31 8.54
C ARG A 204 -1.73 -36.52 9.09
N GLU A 205 -1.28 -36.47 10.34
CA GLU A 205 -0.59 -37.59 10.99
C GLU A 205 -1.56 -38.73 11.34
N GLU A 206 -2.83 -38.43 11.64
CA GLU A 206 -3.90 -39.42 11.79
C GLU A 206 -4.27 -40.08 10.47
N HIS A 207 -4.47 -39.31 9.40
CA HIS A 207 -4.72 -39.88 8.07
C HIS A 207 -3.55 -40.73 7.58
N LYS A 208 -2.29 -40.34 7.85
CA LYS A 208 -1.12 -41.20 7.57
C LYS A 208 -1.23 -42.55 8.29
N LYS A 209 -1.45 -42.56 9.60
CA LYS A 209 -1.63 -43.79 10.39
C LYS A 209 -2.79 -44.65 9.87
N GLN A 210 -3.91 -44.04 9.48
CA GLN A 210 -5.04 -44.74 8.85
C GLN A 210 -4.63 -45.37 7.51
N THR A 211 -3.93 -44.65 6.64
CA THR A 211 -3.42 -45.17 5.36
C THR A 211 -2.39 -46.29 5.58
N GLU A 212 -1.47 -46.13 6.54
CA GLU A 212 -0.47 -47.13 6.92
C GLU A 212 -1.14 -48.43 7.42
N MET A 213 -2.14 -48.33 8.29
CA MET A 213 -2.93 -49.51 8.74
C MET A 213 -3.68 -50.19 7.58
N ILE A 214 -4.24 -49.43 6.63
CA ILE A 214 -4.93 -50.00 5.46
C ILE A 214 -3.93 -50.72 4.55
N ILE A 215 -2.74 -50.15 4.33
CA ILE A 215 -1.67 -50.78 3.54
C ILE A 215 -1.16 -52.05 4.24
N GLU A 216 -0.96 -52.03 5.55
CA GLU A 216 -0.53 -53.20 6.32
C GLU A 216 -1.58 -54.33 6.29
N GLN A 217 -2.88 -53.98 6.37
CA GLN A 217 -3.97 -54.94 6.20
C GLN A 217 -3.99 -55.54 4.78
N GLN A 218 -3.80 -54.73 3.73
CA GLN A 218 -3.71 -55.22 2.35
C GLN A 218 -2.50 -56.13 2.15
N GLN A 219 -1.33 -55.79 2.70
CA GLN A 219 -0.13 -56.62 2.68
C GLN A 219 -0.41 -57.99 3.34
N LYS A 220 -0.97 -58.01 4.55
CA LYS A 220 -1.34 -59.25 5.25
C LYS A 220 -2.34 -60.12 4.48
N VAL A 221 -3.25 -59.52 3.70
CA VAL A 221 -4.16 -60.26 2.80
C VAL A 221 -3.43 -60.83 1.58
N VAL A 222 -2.50 -60.07 0.98
CA VAL A 222 -1.66 -60.55 -0.14
C VAL A 222 -0.72 -61.67 0.31
N GLU A 223 -0.11 -61.55 1.50
CA GLU A 223 0.77 -62.58 2.08
C GLU A 223 0.01 -63.88 2.37
N LYS A 224 -1.17 -63.81 3.00
CA LYS A 224 -2.03 -64.99 3.19
C LYS A 224 -2.42 -65.64 1.86
N ARG A 225 -2.83 -64.86 0.87
CA ARG A 225 -3.17 -65.36 -0.47
C ARG A 225 -1.96 -65.99 -1.19
N ARG A 226 -0.75 -65.47 -0.93
CA ARG A 226 0.51 -66.05 -1.43
C ARG A 226 0.83 -67.38 -0.73
N GLN A 227 0.70 -67.45 0.60
CA GLN A 227 0.86 -68.70 1.36
C GLN A 227 -0.13 -69.77 0.91
N GLU A 228 -1.42 -69.43 0.79
CA GLU A 228 -2.44 -70.32 0.23
C GLU A 228 -2.12 -70.81 -1.19
N MET A 229 -1.49 -69.98 -2.02
CA MET A 229 -1.07 -70.36 -3.37
C MET A 229 0.12 -71.32 -3.32
N GLN A 230 1.12 -71.02 -2.50
CA GLN A 230 2.29 -71.89 -2.29
C GLN A 230 1.86 -73.26 -1.74
N GLU A 231 1.00 -73.32 -0.73
CA GLU A 231 0.43 -74.60 -0.24
C GLU A 231 -0.31 -75.37 -1.34
N LYS A 232 -1.08 -74.70 -2.20
CA LYS A 232 -1.82 -75.37 -3.28
C LYS A 232 -0.88 -75.91 -4.36
N ASP A 233 0.21 -75.20 -4.66
CA ASP A 233 1.22 -75.64 -5.63
C ASP A 233 2.15 -76.71 -5.06
N GLU A 234 2.47 -76.68 -3.77
CA GLU A 234 3.17 -77.75 -3.05
C GLU A 234 2.32 -79.04 -3.01
N ARG A 235 1.02 -78.94 -2.70
CA ARG A 235 0.08 -80.09 -2.78
C ARG A 235 0.00 -80.66 -4.19
N ARG A 236 -0.16 -79.82 -5.23
CA ARG A 236 -0.12 -80.24 -6.64
C ARG A 236 1.19 -80.94 -6.99
N LYS A 237 2.33 -80.42 -6.54
CA LYS A 237 3.65 -81.01 -6.77
C LYS A 237 3.78 -82.37 -6.09
N ALA A 238 3.36 -82.49 -4.83
CA ALA A 238 3.33 -83.76 -4.11
C ALA A 238 2.39 -84.80 -4.75
N GLU A 239 1.20 -84.39 -5.22
CA GLU A 239 0.29 -85.26 -5.98
C GLU A 239 0.92 -85.74 -7.31
N MET A 240 1.64 -84.86 -8.02
CA MET A 240 2.34 -85.21 -9.26
C MET A 240 3.53 -86.14 -9.01
N GLU A 241 4.31 -85.90 -7.96
CA GLU A 241 5.42 -86.78 -7.54
C GLU A 241 4.92 -88.15 -7.09
N ALA A 242 3.82 -88.21 -6.31
CA ALA A 242 3.18 -89.47 -5.93
C ALA A 242 2.66 -90.24 -7.16
N ARG A 243 2.02 -89.57 -8.12
CA ARG A 243 1.58 -90.19 -9.39
C ARG A 243 2.75 -90.68 -10.25
N GLN A 244 3.87 -89.96 -10.27
CA GLN A 244 5.09 -90.41 -10.94
C GLN A 244 5.65 -91.67 -10.29
N LEU A 245 5.76 -91.70 -8.95
CA LEU A 245 6.20 -92.87 -8.19
C LEU A 245 5.28 -94.08 -8.41
N GLU A 246 3.96 -93.90 -8.33
CA GLU A 246 2.99 -94.95 -8.69
C GLU A 246 3.17 -95.46 -10.12
N SER A 247 3.42 -94.56 -11.07
CA SER A 247 3.61 -94.94 -12.47
C SER A 247 4.94 -95.67 -12.69
N MET A 248 5.99 -95.34 -11.93
CA MET A 248 7.27 -96.06 -11.96
C MET A 248 7.12 -97.45 -11.37
N VAL A 249 6.46 -97.60 -10.21
CA VAL A 249 6.20 -98.92 -9.60
C VAL A 249 5.38 -99.81 -10.53
N LYS A 250 4.31 -99.28 -11.14
CA LYS A 250 3.49 -100.02 -12.13
C LYS A 250 4.30 -100.43 -13.37
N ALA A 251 5.16 -99.55 -13.87
CA ALA A 251 6.05 -99.86 -14.99
C ALA A 251 7.12 -100.92 -14.62
N GLU A 252 7.62 -100.92 -13.39
CA GLU A 252 8.53 -101.97 -12.89
C GLU A 252 7.82 -103.31 -12.71
N GLU A 253 6.60 -103.33 -12.17
CA GLU A 253 5.77 -104.54 -12.12
C GLU A 253 5.48 -105.10 -13.52
N GLU A 254 5.09 -104.26 -14.48
CA GLU A 254 4.86 -104.68 -15.86
C GLU A 254 6.14 -105.21 -16.52
N ARG A 255 7.28 -104.55 -16.28
CA ARG A 255 8.61 -105.00 -16.74
C ARG A 255 8.98 -106.36 -16.14
N GLN A 256 8.74 -106.59 -14.85
CA GLN A 256 8.98 -107.88 -14.20
C GLN A 256 8.04 -108.97 -14.77
N ARG A 257 6.74 -108.69 -14.93
CA ARG A 257 5.75 -109.61 -15.53
C ARG A 257 6.05 -109.89 -17.02
N ALA A 258 6.68 -108.96 -17.73
CA ALA A 258 7.16 -109.16 -19.10
C ALA A 258 8.44 -110.02 -19.12
N GLN A 259 9.39 -109.76 -18.23
CA GLN A 259 10.61 -110.58 -18.05
C GLN A 259 10.27 -112.03 -17.68
N GLN A 260 9.32 -112.26 -16.77
CA GLN A 260 8.83 -113.60 -16.43
C GLN A 260 8.19 -114.32 -17.62
N ARG A 261 7.41 -113.61 -18.46
CA ARG A 261 6.86 -114.16 -19.71
C ARG A 261 7.93 -114.50 -20.74
N ILE A 262 8.98 -113.68 -20.86
CA ILE A 262 10.13 -113.96 -21.73
C ILE A 262 10.93 -115.16 -21.20
N GLN A 263 11.16 -115.25 -19.89
CA GLN A 263 11.85 -116.37 -19.24
C GLN A 263 11.10 -117.68 -19.44
N SER A 264 9.79 -117.74 -19.15
CA SER A 264 9.00 -118.96 -19.33
C SER A 264 8.86 -119.38 -20.80
N ALA A 265 8.77 -118.43 -21.74
CA ALA A 265 8.82 -118.73 -23.17
C ALA A 265 10.19 -119.29 -23.60
N MET A 266 11.30 -118.74 -23.10
CA MET A 266 12.65 -119.23 -23.35
C MET A 266 12.89 -120.62 -22.71
N GLU A 267 12.28 -120.91 -21.56
CA GLU A 267 12.31 -122.23 -20.92
C GLU A 267 11.48 -123.26 -21.69
N GLN A 268 10.26 -122.91 -22.12
CA GLN A 268 9.46 -123.75 -23.02
C GLN A 268 10.19 -124.03 -24.33
N GLN A 269 10.87 -123.03 -24.91
CA GLN A 269 11.70 -123.21 -26.11
C GLN A 269 12.89 -124.14 -25.83
N ARG A 270 13.55 -124.04 -24.67
CA ARG A 270 14.62 -124.94 -24.26
C ARG A 270 14.13 -126.38 -24.08
N GLU A 271 12.97 -126.60 -23.46
CA GLU A 271 12.38 -127.95 -23.35
C GLU A 271 11.95 -128.50 -24.71
N MET A 272 11.33 -127.70 -25.56
CA MET A 272 11.01 -128.11 -26.94
C MET A 272 12.28 -128.50 -27.72
N LEU A 273 13.38 -127.76 -27.57
CA LEU A 273 14.68 -128.11 -28.17
C LEU A 273 15.30 -129.38 -27.56
N LYS A 274 15.13 -129.63 -26.25
CA LYS A 274 15.53 -130.91 -25.61
C LYS A 274 14.72 -132.09 -26.17
N VAL A 275 13.40 -131.93 -26.30
CA VAL A 275 12.50 -132.95 -26.88
C VAL A 275 12.85 -133.21 -28.35
N GLN A 276 13.07 -132.17 -29.15
CA GLN A 276 13.52 -132.31 -30.54
C GLN A 276 14.87 -133.03 -30.65
N ARG A 277 15.84 -132.73 -29.76
CA ARG A 277 17.11 -133.48 -29.70
C ARG A 277 16.89 -134.95 -29.35
N ARG A 278 16.07 -135.28 -28.35
CA ARG A 278 15.72 -136.68 -28.01
C ARG A 278 15.09 -137.40 -29.20
N LEU A 279 14.09 -136.82 -29.83
CA LEU A 279 13.43 -137.38 -31.02
C LEU A 279 14.37 -137.52 -32.23
N TYR A 280 15.36 -136.64 -32.36
CA TYR A 280 16.41 -136.75 -33.38
C TYR A 280 17.37 -137.92 -33.07
N HIS A 281 17.80 -138.08 -31.82
CA HIS A 281 18.62 -139.22 -31.39
C HIS A 281 17.85 -140.54 -31.54
N GLU A 282 16.61 -140.64 -31.06
CA GLU A 282 15.77 -141.83 -31.29
C GLU A 282 15.59 -142.15 -32.79
N ARG A 283 15.52 -141.14 -33.66
CA ARG A 283 15.44 -141.34 -35.11
C ARG A 283 16.79 -141.79 -35.71
N GLN A 284 17.92 -141.27 -35.21
CA GLN A 284 19.25 -141.76 -35.54
C GLN A 284 19.40 -143.23 -35.12
N ASP A 285 19.06 -143.58 -33.88
CA ASP A 285 19.18 -144.93 -33.33
C ASP A 285 18.29 -145.92 -34.09
N ARG A 286 17.02 -145.57 -34.34
CA ARG A 286 16.12 -146.40 -35.17
C ARG A 286 16.62 -146.55 -36.61
N ASN A 287 17.29 -145.54 -37.17
CA ASN A 287 17.92 -145.67 -38.50
C ASN A 287 19.22 -146.48 -38.46
N ALA A 288 20.01 -146.41 -37.39
CA ALA A 288 21.20 -147.23 -37.19
C ALA A 288 20.82 -148.71 -37.03
N VAL A 289 19.78 -149.02 -36.26
CA VAL A 289 19.19 -150.37 -36.15
C VAL A 289 18.69 -150.85 -37.52
N LYS A 290 17.99 -150.02 -38.30
CA LYS A 290 17.55 -150.39 -39.66
C LYS A 290 18.72 -150.62 -40.62
N ARG A 291 19.80 -149.84 -40.55
CA ARG A 291 21.03 -150.08 -41.33
C ARG A 291 21.69 -151.38 -40.92
N ALA A 292 21.86 -151.65 -39.63
CA ALA A 292 22.42 -152.89 -39.12
C ALA A 292 21.59 -154.12 -39.54
N GLN A 293 20.26 -154.02 -39.53
CA GLN A 293 19.35 -155.06 -40.05
C GLN A 293 19.51 -155.26 -41.56
N TYR A 294 19.63 -154.19 -42.34
CA TYR A 294 19.83 -154.26 -43.79
C TYR A 294 21.22 -154.82 -44.17
N GLU A 295 22.27 -154.42 -43.46
CA GLU A 295 23.61 -154.99 -43.61
C GLU A 295 23.65 -156.46 -43.20
N ALA A 296 22.97 -156.86 -42.12
CA ALA A 296 22.86 -158.26 -41.73
C ALA A 296 22.10 -159.08 -42.78
N ALA A 297 21.04 -158.53 -43.38
CA ALA A 297 20.32 -159.16 -44.48
C ALA A 297 21.21 -159.30 -45.73
N GLN A 298 21.95 -158.26 -46.13
CA GLN A 298 22.91 -158.35 -47.24
C GLN A 298 24.06 -159.34 -46.97
N ARG A 299 24.54 -159.45 -45.73
CA ARG A 299 25.53 -160.47 -45.35
C ARG A 299 24.95 -161.87 -45.49
N ALA A 300 23.74 -162.12 -44.99
CA ALA A 300 23.06 -163.41 -45.16
C ALA A 300 22.73 -163.73 -46.63
N GLU A 301 22.41 -162.73 -47.45
CA GLU A 301 22.17 -162.88 -48.89
C GLU A 301 23.47 -163.16 -49.67
N THR A 302 24.55 -162.46 -49.36
CA THR A 302 25.87 -162.72 -49.97
C THR A 302 26.48 -164.04 -49.50
N GLU A 303 26.25 -164.47 -48.26
CA GLU A 303 26.58 -165.82 -47.78
C GLU A 303 25.76 -166.90 -48.51
N ARG A 304 24.45 -166.68 -48.73
CA ARG A 304 23.62 -167.59 -49.55
C ARG A 304 24.07 -167.65 -51.00
N LEU A 305 24.43 -166.51 -51.61
CA LEU A 305 24.97 -166.47 -52.97
C LEU A 305 26.34 -167.16 -53.05
N ARG A 306 27.16 -167.05 -52.00
CA ARG A 306 28.45 -167.75 -51.89
C ARG A 306 28.27 -169.27 -51.75
N GLN A 307 27.39 -169.72 -50.86
CA GLN A 307 27.00 -171.13 -50.74
C GLN A 307 26.42 -171.68 -52.04
N GLY A 308 25.59 -170.90 -52.73
CA GLY A 308 25.06 -171.24 -54.06
C GLY A 308 26.10 -171.22 -55.19
N ALA A 309 27.22 -170.52 -55.03
CA ALA A 309 28.35 -170.51 -55.96
C ALA A 309 29.38 -171.61 -55.66
N GLU A 310 29.46 -172.06 -54.41
CA GLU A 310 30.23 -173.24 -54.00
C GLU A 310 29.48 -174.52 -54.46
N MET A 311 28.17 -174.62 -54.21
CA MET A 311 27.29 -175.69 -54.76
C MET A 311 27.23 -175.75 -56.30
N LYS A 312 27.73 -174.72 -57.01
CA LYS A 312 27.85 -174.68 -58.48
C LYS A 312 29.28 -174.85 -59.00
N LYS A 313 30.18 -175.33 -58.15
CA LYS A 313 31.51 -175.82 -58.54
C LYS A 313 31.67 -177.33 -58.37
N ASP A 314 30.68 -177.98 -57.76
CA ASP A 314 30.60 -179.42 -57.54
C ASP A 314 29.59 -180.09 -58.51
N GLU A 315 29.15 -179.37 -59.55
CA GLU A 315 28.46 -179.86 -60.78
C GLU A 315 29.39 -179.76 -62.00
#